data_AF-A0A7X8KB92-F1
#
_entry.id   AF-A0A7X8KB92-F1
#
_cell.length_a   1.000
_cell.length_b   1.000
_cell.length_c   1.000
_cell.angle_alpha   90.00
_cell.angle_beta   90.00
_cell.angle_gamma   90.00
#
_symmetry.space_group_name_H-M   'P 1'
#
loop_
_entity.id
_entity.type
_entity.pdbx_description
1 polymer ?
#
loop_
_entity_poly.entity_id
_entity_poly.type
_entity_poly.pdbx_seq_one_letter_code
_entity_poly.pdbx_strand_id
1 'polypeptide(L)'
;MAMYISFPSWIKPEIFSFLPIRWYGLMYILAFATAYLFIVIQAKNGEIALTREDALDLVMWCVVGLILGARLFSVLFYDGTTFYLTHPHLIFWPFRNGKFVGLPGMSYHGGLFGAAVGGWLYSKKKRIPFLEIADTVVYSVPLGYTFGRLGNFINGELFGRVSTKPWAMVFPDAPSFSTNYEWVRR
;
A
#
# COMPACT_ATOMS: atom_id res chain seq x y z
N MET A 1 -21.90 -20.26 24.71
CA MET A 1 -21.36 -18.88 24.67
C MET A 1 -20.45 -18.81 23.45
N ALA A 2 -20.73 -17.95 22.47
CA ALA A 2 -19.85 -17.81 21.32
C ALA A 2 -18.54 -17.18 21.81
N MET A 3 -17.43 -17.90 21.65
CA MET A 3 -16.10 -17.31 21.89
C MET A 3 -15.75 -16.45 20.67
N TYR A 4 -15.42 -15.19 20.93
CA TYR A 4 -14.88 -14.26 19.94
C TYR A 4 -13.82 -13.40 20.61
N ILE A 5 -12.96 -12.80 19.79
CA ILE A 5 -11.93 -11.87 20.21
C ILE A 5 -12.46 -10.45 19.93
N SER A 6 -12.37 -9.55 20.89
CA SER A 6 -12.63 -8.13 20.61
C SER A 6 -11.39 -7.51 19.98
N PHE A 7 -11.58 -6.65 18.97
CA PHE A 7 -10.47 -5.84 18.47
C PHE A 7 -9.85 -5.04 19.64
N PRO A 8 -8.52 -5.01 19.79
CA PRO A 8 -7.91 -4.38 20.94
C PRO A 8 -8.20 -2.88 21.00
N SER A 9 -8.89 -2.43 22.06
CA SER A 9 -9.34 -1.04 22.22
C SER A 9 -8.22 -0.01 22.35
N TRP A 10 -7.00 -0.46 22.67
CA TRP A 10 -5.81 0.38 22.78
C TRP A 10 -5.10 0.59 21.43
N ILE A 11 -5.44 -0.18 20.39
CA ILE A 11 -4.90 0.05 19.04
C ILE A 11 -5.65 1.21 18.41
N LYS A 12 -4.90 2.25 18.04
CA LYS A 12 -5.41 3.41 17.32
C LYS A 12 -4.66 3.57 15.99
N PRO A 13 -5.33 4.02 14.91
CA PRO A 13 -4.67 4.26 13.62
C PRO A 13 -3.57 5.32 13.70
N GLU A 14 -3.77 6.34 14.52
CA GLU A 14 -2.82 7.44 14.76
C GLU A 14 -1.69 7.03 15.71
N ILE A 15 -0.46 7.40 15.37
CA ILE A 15 0.72 7.19 16.23
C ILE A 15 0.72 8.19 17.39
N PHE A 16 0.42 9.45 17.07
CA PHE A 16 0.33 10.54 18.05
C PHE A 16 -1.03 11.21 17.91
N SER A 17 -1.78 11.34 19.01
CA SER A 17 -3.14 11.90 18.98
C SER A 17 -3.24 13.34 18.46
N PHE A 18 -2.14 14.09 18.46
CA PHE A 18 -2.07 15.50 18.05
C PHE A 18 -1.45 15.71 16.65
N LEU A 19 -0.99 14.65 15.98
CA LEU A 19 -0.42 14.71 14.63
C LEU A 19 -1.15 13.75 13.68
N PRO A 20 -1.34 14.12 12.40
CA PRO A 20 -1.98 13.26 11.41
C PRO A 20 -1.02 12.16 10.90
N ILE A 21 -0.20 11.57 11.77
CA ILE A 21 0.74 10.50 11.44
C ILE A 21 0.08 9.17 11.82
N ARG A 22 -0.10 8.30 10.83
CA ARG A 22 -0.76 7.00 10.99
C ARG A 22 0.23 5.85 10.89
N TRP A 23 -0.03 4.78 11.63
CA TRP A 23 0.73 3.53 11.54
C TRP A 23 0.75 2.99 10.11
N TYR A 24 -0.34 3.15 9.36
CA TYR A 24 -0.41 2.75 7.96
C TYR A 24 0.68 3.39 7.09
N GLY A 25 0.94 4.69 7.28
CA GLY A 25 2.00 5.40 6.59
C GLY A 25 3.39 4.89 6.98
N LEU A 26 3.60 4.62 8.28
CA LEU A 26 4.85 4.04 8.76
C LEU A 26 5.07 2.62 8.20
N MET A 27 4.03 1.81 8.09
CA MET A 27 4.11 0.48 7.48
C MET A 27 4.56 0.54 6.02
N TYR A 28 4.14 1.55 5.25
CA TYR A 28 4.69 1.77 3.91
C TYR A 28 6.18 2.10 3.92
N ILE A 29 6.63 2.94 4.85
CA ILE A 29 8.06 3.25 4.99
C ILE A 29 8.85 1.98 5.30
N LEU A 30 8.34 1.13 6.19
CA LEU A 30 8.96 -0.17 6.50
C LEU A 30 8.95 -1.10 5.29
N ALA A 31 7.88 -1.11 4.48
CA ALA A 31 7.83 -1.89 3.25
C ALA A 31 8.91 -1.45 2.25
N PHE A 32 9.07 -0.14 2.02
CA PHE A 32 10.10 0.40 1.12
C PHE A 32 11.51 0.20 1.66
N ALA A 33 11.72 0.37 2.98
CA ALA A 33 12.99 0.08 3.62
C ALA A 33 13.37 -1.40 3.48
N THR A 34 12.41 -2.31 3.62
CA THR A 34 12.62 -3.74 3.40
C THR A 34 13.00 -4.03 1.95
N ALA A 35 12.30 -3.45 0.98
CA ALA A 35 12.67 -3.59 -0.43
C ALA A 35 14.09 -3.11 -0.72
N TYR A 36 14.45 -1.94 -0.20
CA TYR A 36 15.81 -1.41 -0.29
C TYR A 36 16.86 -2.37 0.28
N LEU A 37 16.65 -2.90 1.50
CA LEU A 37 17.59 -3.81 2.13
C LEU A 37 17.80 -5.09 1.32
N PHE A 38 16.72 -5.67 0.77
CA PHE A 38 16.82 -6.87 -0.06
C PHE A 38 17.55 -6.61 -1.38
N ILE A 39 17.31 -5.48 -2.04
CA ILE A 39 18.04 -5.12 -3.26
C ILE A 39 19.53 -4.93 -2.93
N VAL A 40 19.86 -4.29 -1.81
CA VAL A 40 21.26 -4.14 -1.35
C VAL A 40 21.92 -5.49 -1.07
N ILE A 41 21.21 -6.43 -0.46
CA ILE A 41 21.73 -7.78 -0.19
C ILE A 41 22.03 -8.50 -1.51
N GLN A 42 21.08 -8.51 -2.45
CA GLN A 42 21.24 -9.14 -3.77
C GLN A 42 22.40 -8.51 -4.56
N ALA A 43 22.51 -7.17 -4.52
CA ALA A 43 23.63 -6.44 -5.12
C ALA A 43 24.99 -6.84 -4.51
N LYS A 44 25.07 -6.96 -3.17
CA LYS A 44 26.29 -7.41 -2.47
C LYS A 44 26.68 -8.85 -2.80
N ASN A 45 25.69 -9.71 -3.05
CA ASN A 45 25.90 -11.10 -3.46
C ASN A 45 26.28 -11.24 -4.95
N GLY A 46 26.27 -10.15 -5.72
CA GLY A 46 26.54 -10.17 -7.16
C GLY A 46 25.40 -10.71 -8.00
N GLU A 47 24.19 -10.80 -7.45
CA GLU A 47 22.99 -11.28 -8.16
C GLU A 47 22.49 -10.25 -9.18
N ILE A 48 22.80 -8.97 -8.96
CA ILE A 48 22.52 -7.87 -9.89
C ILE A 48 23.64 -6.84 -9.85
N ALA A 49 23.99 -6.28 -11.01
CA ALA A 49 25.02 -5.24 -11.17
C ALA A 49 24.54 -3.85 -10.72
N LEU A 50 24.16 -3.70 -9.45
CA LEU A 50 23.76 -2.43 -8.82
C LEU A 50 24.72 -2.07 -7.67
N THR A 51 24.95 -0.77 -7.47
CA THR A 51 25.55 -0.28 -6.22
C THR A 51 24.47 -0.10 -5.14
N ARG A 52 24.90 0.28 -3.93
CA ARG A 52 23.98 0.61 -2.84
C ARG A 52 23.14 1.87 -3.16
N GLU A 53 23.75 2.85 -3.80
CA GLU A 53 23.09 4.08 -4.27
C GLU A 53 22.07 3.73 -5.34
N ASP A 54 22.44 2.84 -6.26
CA ASP A 54 21.55 2.36 -7.32
C ASP A 54 20.33 1.60 -6.78
N ALA A 55 20.49 0.87 -5.67
CA ALA A 55 19.37 0.23 -5.00
C ALA A 55 18.36 1.25 -4.44
N LEU A 56 18.87 2.34 -3.84
CA LEU A 56 18.01 3.43 -3.34
C LEU A 56 17.31 4.14 -4.51
N ASP A 57 18.06 4.46 -5.56
CA ASP A 57 17.51 5.05 -6.78
C ASP A 57 16.38 4.18 -7.35
N LEU A 58 16.62 2.88 -7.53
CA LEU A 58 15.60 1.96 -8.03
C LEU A 58 14.32 2.00 -7.18
N VAL A 59 14.44 1.95 -5.86
CA VAL A 59 13.27 2.05 -4.95
C VAL A 59 12.55 3.38 -5.15
N MET A 60 13.29 4.49 -5.24
CA MET A 60 12.69 5.82 -5.46
C MET A 60 11.98 5.92 -6.81
N TRP A 61 12.54 5.36 -7.89
CA TRP A 61 11.89 5.28 -9.19
C TRP A 61 10.57 4.50 -9.13
N CYS A 62 10.56 3.35 -8.44
CA CYS A 62 9.36 2.55 -8.21
C CYS A 62 8.33 3.29 -7.36
N VAL A 63 8.74 3.96 -6.28
CA VAL A 63 7.84 4.71 -5.37
C VAL A 63 7.21 5.91 -6.09
N VAL A 64 7.99 6.68 -6.84
CA VAL A 64 7.47 7.81 -7.64
C VAL A 64 6.49 7.29 -8.69
N GLY A 65 6.87 6.25 -9.43
CA GLY A 65 5.99 5.60 -10.38
C GLY A 65 4.69 5.12 -9.75
N LEU A 66 4.77 4.46 -8.59
CA LEU A 66 3.62 4.00 -7.80
C LEU A 66 2.69 5.15 -7.45
N ILE A 67 3.19 6.24 -6.87
CA ILE A 67 2.36 7.36 -6.44
C ILE A 67 1.67 8.00 -7.65
N LEU A 68 2.43 8.25 -8.73
CA LEU A 68 1.89 8.87 -9.94
C LEU A 68 0.83 7.98 -10.60
N GLY A 69 1.13 6.68 -10.78
CA GLY A 69 0.23 5.71 -11.37
C GLY A 69 -1.03 5.51 -10.53
N ALA A 70 -0.88 5.37 -9.20
CA ALA A 70 -2.00 5.21 -8.29
C ALA A 70 -2.94 6.41 -8.36
N ARG A 71 -2.42 7.64 -8.36
CA ARG A 71 -3.24 8.86 -8.47
C ARG A 71 -3.90 8.99 -9.83
N LEU A 72 -3.16 8.76 -10.91
CA LEU A 72 -3.69 8.84 -12.26
C LEU A 72 -4.84 7.84 -12.47
N PHE A 73 -4.66 6.58 -12.10
CA PHE A 73 -5.71 5.56 -12.27
C PHE A 73 -6.88 5.77 -11.32
N SER A 74 -6.66 6.31 -10.12
CA SER A 74 -7.76 6.69 -9.22
C SER A 74 -8.73 7.64 -9.93
N VAL A 75 -8.18 8.64 -10.62
CA VAL A 75 -8.97 9.61 -11.35
C VAL A 75 -9.57 9.01 -12.63
N LEU A 76 -8.77 8.32 -13.44
CA LEU A 76 -9.23 7.78 -14.73
C LEU A 76 -10.33 6.72 -14.59
N PHE A 77 -10.26 5.87 -13.56
CA PHE A 77 -11.14 4.71 -13.44
C PHE A 77 -12.17 4.81 -12.32
N TYR A 78 -11.99 5.67 -11.32
CA TYR A 78 -12.87 5.69 -10.14
C TYR A 78 -13.58 7.01 -9.87
N ASP A 79 -13.06 8.16 -10.33
CA ASP A 79 -13.74 9.45 -10.11
C ASP A 79 -15.04 9.55 -10.92
N GLY A 80 -15.01 9.14 -12.19
CA GLY A 80 -16.18 9.15 -13.08
C GLY A 80 -16.72 10.54 -13.44
N THR A 81 -16.10 11.64 -12.97
CA THR A 81 -16.55 13.01 -13.22
C THR A 81 -15.61 13.76 -14.18
N THR A 82 -16.07 14.91 -14.69
CA THR A 82 -15.26 15.82 -15.52
C THR A 82 -14.39 16.78 -14.70
N PHE A 83 -14.41 16.68 -13.36
CA PHE A 83 -13.73 17.61 -12.46
C PHE A 83 -12.23 17.73 -12.75
N TYR A 84 -11.55 16.61 -13.00
CA TYR A 84 -10.11 16.60 -13.27
C TYR A 84 -9.72 17.02 -14.69
N LEU A 85 -10.65 17.06 -15.63
CA LEU A 85 -10.39 17.63 -16.97
C LEU A 85 -10.19 19.15 -16.89
N THR A 86 -10.94 19.80 -16.01
CA THR A 86 -10.83 21.25 -15.77
C THR A 86 -9.74 21.59 -14.75
N HIS A 87 -9.32 20.62 -13.93
CA HIS A 87 -8.32 20.82 -12.87
C HIS A 87 -7.27 19.70 -12.81
N PRO A 88 -6.49 19.46 -13.88
CA PRO A 88 -5.59 18.31 -13.97
C PRO A 88 -4.46 18.33 -12.91
N HIS A 89 -4.05 19.50 -12.43
CA HIS A 89 -3.05 19.62 -11.37
C HIS A 89 -3.51 18.97 -10.05
N LEU A 90 -4.83 18.89 -9.80
CA LEU A 90 -5.37 18.28 -8.58
C LEU A 90 -5.21 16.75 -8.54
N ILE A 91 -4.88 16.12 -9.67
CA ILE A 91 -4.57 14.68 -9.71
C ILE A 91 -3.37 14.41 -8.79
N PHE A 92 -2.31 15.19 -8.94
CA PHE A 92 -1.06 15.00 -8.19
C PHE A 92 -0.95 15.91 -6.96
N TRP A 93 -1.64 17.05 -6.95
CA TRP A 93 -1.69 17.97 -5.82
C TRP A 93 -3.14 18.26 -5.38
N PRO A 94 -3.78 17.34 -4.64
CA PRO A 94 -5.21 17.43 -4.29
C PRO A 94 -5.53 18.45 -3.18
N PHE A 95 -4.77 19.53 -3.08
CA PHE A 95 -4.95 20.57 -2.07
C PHE A 95 -5.27 21.91 -2.71
N ARG A 96 -6.30 22.57 -2.18
CA ARG A 96 -6.66 23.95 -2.51
C ARG A 96 -6.83 24.74 -1.23
N ASN A 97 -6.09 25.85 -1.09
CA ASN A 97 -6.10 26.69 0.11
C ASN A 97 -5.87 25.90 1.41
N GLY A 98 -4.95 24.94 1.39
CA GLY A 98 -4.63 24.07 2.53
C GLY A 98 -5.67 22.99 2.86
N LYS A 99 -6.77 22.91 2.11
CA LYS A 99 -7.79 21.87 2.29
C LYS A 99 -7.65 20.80 1.21
N PHE A 100 -7.77 19.54 1.62
CA PHE A 100 -7.85 18.42 0.69
C PHE A 100 -9.19 18.48 -0.04
N VAL A 101 -9.15 18.54 -1.37
CA VAL A 101 -10.34 18.64 -2.25
C VAL A 101 -10.38 17.56 -3.33
N GLY A 102 -9.38 16.69 -3.37
CA GLY A 102 -9.31 15.61 -4.35
C GLY A 102 -10.06 14.35 -3.92
N LEU A 103 -9.99 13.34 -4.78
CA LEU A 103 -10.54 12.02 -4.54
C LEU A 103 -9.75 11.37 -3.40
N PRO A 104 -10.41 10.97 -2.29
CA PRO A 104 -9.75 10.25 -1.22
C PRO A 104 -9.41 8.84 -1.71
N GLY A 105 -8.16 8.42 -1.47
CA GLY A 105 -7.69 7.09 -1.83
C GLY A 105 -6.72 7.03 -3.00
N MET A 106 -6.21 5.83 -3.24
CA MET A 106 -5.21 5.49 -4.23
C MET A 106 -5.55 4.15 -4.89
N SER A 107 -5.45 4.08 -6.21
CA SER A 107 -5.70 2.85 -6.98
C SER A 107 -4.54 1.88 -6.81
N TYR A 108 -4.84 0.67 -6.34
CA TYR A 108 -3.86 -0.42 -6.27
C TYR A 108 -3.31 -0.78 -7.66
N HIS A 109 -4.20 -0.95 -8.66
CA HIS A 109 -3.81 -1.28 -10.03
C HIS A 109 -2.91 -0.20 -10.64
N GLY A 110 -3.26 1.06 -10.42
CA GLY A 110 -2.43 2.18 -10.84
C GLY A 110 -1.07 2.20 -10.16
N GLY A 111 -1.03 1.91 -8.86
CA GLY A 111 0.22 1.83 -8.10
C GLY A 111 1.14 0.71 -8.62
N LEU A 112 0.59 -0.47 -8.88
CA LEU A 112 1.33 -1.60 -9.44
C LEU A 112 1.86 -1.28 -10.85
N PHE A 113 0.99 -0.78 -11.73
CA PHE A 113 1.38 -0.38 -13.08
C PHE A 113 2.45 0.71 -13.07
N GLY A 114 2.25 1.74 -12.25
CA GLY A 114 3.18 2.85 -12.09
C GLY A 114 4.55 2.40 -11.55
N ALA A 115 4.57 1.51 -10.56
CA ALA A 115 5.82 0.94 -10.05
C ALA A 115 6.57 0.13 -11.12
N ALA A 116 5.85 -0.68 -11.90
CA ALA A 116 6.43 -1.45 -13.00
C ALA A 116 7.02 -0.53 -14.09
N VAL A 117 6.31 0.55 -14.45
CA VAL A 117 6.83 1.57 -15.38
C VAL A 117 8.06 2.27 -14.80
N GLY A 118 8.05 2.62 -13.51
CA GLY A 118 9.20 3.21 -12.82
C GLY A 118 10.45 2.31 -12.88
N GLY A 119 10.29 1.02 -12.56
CA GLY A 119 11.35 0.02 -12.68
C GLY A 119 11.82 -0.18 -14.13
N TRP A 120 10.91 -0.16 -15.10
CA TRP A 120 11.23 -0.25 -16.52
C TRP A 120 12.04 0.96 -17.02
N LEU A 121 11.65 2.18 -16.65
CA LEU A 121 12.40 3.39 -16.98
C LEU A 121 13.80 3.38 -16.34
N TYR A 122 13.90 2.92 -15.09
CA TYR A 122 15.17 2.76 -14.41
C TYR A 122 16.07 1.71 -15.08
N SER A 123 15.49 0.58 -15.50
CA SER A 123 16.15 -0.45 -16.30
C SER A 123 16.79 0.15 -17.56
N LYS A 124 16.08 1.03 -18.28
CA LYS A 124 16.63 1.73 -19.45
C LYS A 124 17.77 2.68 -19.09
N LYS A 125 17.65 3.42 -17.98
CA LYS A 125 18.70 4.33 -17.48
C LYS A 125 19.99 3.58 -17.15
N LYS A 126 19.90 2.41 -16.52
CA LYS A 126 21.05 1.58 -16.11
C LYS A 126 21.51 0.56 -17.14
N ARG A 127 20.77 0.42 -18.26
CA ARG A 127 21.02 -0.60 -19.30
C ARG A 127 21.00 -2.02 -18.74
N ILE A 128 20.17 -2.27 -17.73
CA ILE A 128 19.93 -3.59 -17.14
C ILE A 128 18.61 -4.11 -17.72
N PRO A 129 18.53 -5.38 -18.15
CA PRO A 129 17.28 -5.99 -18.59
C PRO A 129 16.17 -5.82 -17.54
N PHE A 130 14.99 -5.41 -17.99
CA PHE A 130 13.87 -5.15 -17.07
C PHE A 130 13.50 -6.37 -16.23
N LEU A 131 13.62 -7.58 -16.80
CA LEU A 131 13.32 -8.81 -16.09
C LEU A 131 14.29 -9.05 -14.92
N GLU A 132 15.57 -8.69 -15.04
CA GLU A 132 16.51 -8.79 -13.92
C GLU A 132 16.14 -7.82 -12.79
N ILE A 133 15.71 -6.60 -13.13
CA ILE A 133 15.19 -5.63 -12.16
C ILE A 133 13.91 -6.15 -11.50
N ALA A 134 13.00 -6.72 -12.30
CA ALA A 134 11.74 -7.28 -11.80
C ALA A 134 11.98 -8.46 -10.86
N ASP A 135 12.85 -9.39 -11.23
CA ASP A 135 13.27 -10.53 -10.40
C ASP A 135 13.89 -10.04 -9.10
N THR A 136 14.78 -9.04 -9.14
CA THR A 136 15.38 -8.46 -7.93
C THR A 136 14.33 -7.87 -6.98
N VAL A 137 13.34 -7.14 -7.53
CA VAL A 137 12.31 -6.47 -6.75
C VAL A 137 11.28 -7.45 -6.19
N VAL A 138 10.93 -8.52 -6.93
CA VAL A 138 9.86 -9.44 -6.56
C VAL A 138 10.12 -10.15 -5.22
N TYR A 139 11.39 -10.42 -4.89
CA TYR A 139 11.79 -10.99 -3.59
C TYR A 139 11.31 -10.18 -2.39
N SER A 140 11.23 -8.85 -2.54
CA SER A 140 10.77 -7.97 -1.46
C SER A 140 9.26 -7.86 -1.32
N VAL A 141 8.50 -8.27 -2.35
CA VAL A 141 7.05 -8.06 -2.42
C VAL A 141 6.29 -8.75 -1.27
N PRO A 142 6.55 -10.02 -0.90
CA PRO A 142 5.82 -10.66 0.20
C PRO A 142 6.01 -9.96 1.55
N LEU A 143 7.23 -9.48 1.83
CA LEU A 143 7.54 -8.77 3.07
C LEU A 143 6.94 -7.36 3.06
N GLY A 144 7.04 -6.63 1.95
CA GLY A 144 6.35 -5.35 1.78
C GLY A 144 4.84 -5.48 1.97
N TYR A 145 4.25 -6.54 1.41
CA TYR A 145 2.82 -6.81 1.53
C TYR A 145 2.41 -7.13 2.98
N THR A 146 3.27 -7.82 3.75
CA THR A 146 3.05 -8.06 5.18
C THR A 146 2.81 -6.76 5.95
N PHE A 147 3.65 -5.74 5.74
CA PHE A 147 3.45 -4.43 6.39
C PHE A 147 2.14 -3.76 5.98
N GLY A 148 1.76 -3.87 4.69
CA GLY A 148 0.45 -3.41 4.23
C GLY A 148 -0.71 -4.08 4.97
N ARG A 149 -0.64 -5.41 5.17
CA ARG A 149 -1.67 -6.17 5.91
C ARG A 149 -1.68 -5.83 7.40
N LEU A 150 -0.53 -5.60 8.02
CA LEU A 150 -0.43 -5.11 9.40
C LEU A 150 -1.06 -3.73 9.53
N GLY A 151 -0.80 -2.84 8.55
CA GLY A 151 -1.46 -1.54 8.46
C GLY A 151 -2.98 -1.67 8.39
N ASN A 152 -3.51 -2.56 7.54
CA ASN A 152 -4.94 -2.78 7.43
C ASN A 152 -5.54 -3.25 8.77
N PHE A 153 -4.86 -4.18 9.45
CA PHE A 153 -5.29 -4.66 10.76
C PHE A 153 -5.32 -3.52 11.80
N ILE A 154 -4.27 -2.69 11.87
CA ILE A 154 -4.21 -1.55 12.81
C ILE A 154 -5.32 -0.52 12.52
N ASN A 155 -5.64 -0.31 11.24
CA ASN A 155 -6.75 0.55 10.82
C ASN A 155 -8.14 -0.09 11.07
N GLY A 156 -8.22 -1.37 11.41
CA GLY A 156 -9.49 -2.09 11.55
C GLY A 156 -10.23 -2.34 10.23
N GLU A 157 -9.50 -2.36 9.10
CA GLU A 157 -10.07 -2.50 7.75
C GLU A 157 -9.67 -3.81 7.05
N LEU A 158 -10.35 -4.13 5.94
CA LEU A 158 -10.13 -5.34 5.13
C LEU A 158 -10.23 -6.64 5.95
N PHE A 159 -11.13 -6.67 6.94
CA PHE A 159 -11.45 -7.87 7.69
C PHE A 159 -12.10 -8.96 6.82
N GLY A 160 -11.99 -10.19 7.30
CA GLY A 160 -12.46 -11.38 6.59
C GLY A 160 -13.98 -11.59 6.64
N ARG A 161 -14.40 -12.82 6.33
CA ARG A 161 -15.80 -13.22 6.38
C ARG A 161 -16.31 -13.32 7.82
N VAL A 162 -17.60 -13.07 8.01
CA VAL A 162 -18.31 -13.30 9.28
C VAL A 162 -18.17 -14.78 9.65
N SER A 163 -17.92 -15.06 10.93
CA SER A 163 -17.63 -16.41 11.40
C SER A 163 -18.01 -16.58 12.87
N THR A 164 -18.39 -17.81 13.25
CA THR A 164 -18.62 -18.21 14.65
C THR A 164 -17.44 -18.97 15.27
N LYS A 165 -16.28 -19.00 14.61
CA LYS A 165 -15.08 -19.69 15.10
C LYS A 165 -14.44 -18.92 16.27
N PRO A 166 -13.73 -19.58 17.20
CA PRO A 166 -13.22 -18.93 18.42
C PRO A 166 -12.14 -17.87 18.17
N TRP A 167 -11.51 -17.87 17.00
CA TRP A 167 -10.54 -16.85 16.57
C TRP A 167 -11.16 -15.71 15.74
N ALA A 168 -12.50 -15.69 15.58
CA ALA A 168 -13.17 -14.58 14.93
C ALA A 168 -13.02 -13.32 15.78
N MET A 169 -12.76 -12.19 15.12
CA MET A 169 -12.55 -10.89 15.76
C MET A 169 -13.69 -9.92 15.43
N VAL A 170 -14.21 -9.24 16.45
CA VAL A 170 -15.19 -8.16 16.29
C VAL A 170 -14.43 -6.84 16.08
N PHE A 171 -14.50 -6.30 14.86
CA PHE A 171 -13.88 -5.03 14.49
C PHE A 171 -14.82 -3.85 14.78
N PRO A 172 -14.31 -2.66 15.17
CA PRO A 172 -15.15 -1.55 15.63
C PRO A 172 -16.15 -1.03 14.59
N ASP A 173 -15.69 -0.91 13.33
CA ASP A 173 -16.50 -0.36 12.24
C ASP A 173 -17.14 -1.45 11.36
N ALA A 174 -17.03 -2.72 11.76
CA ALA A 174 -17.60 -3.82 11.00
C ALA A 174 -19.12 -3.93 11.24
N PRO A 175 -19.91 -4.20 10.17
CA PRO A 175 -21.31 -4.56 10.34
C PRO A 175 -21.46 -5.80 11.23
N SER A 176 -22.35 -5.72 12.22
CA SER A 176 -22.63 -6.83 13.12
C SER A 176 -23.77 -7.70 12.58
N PHE A 177 -23.61 -9.02 12.66
CA PHE A 177 -24.61 -10.00 12.21
C PHE A 177 -24.95 -10.98 13.33
N SER A 178 -26.22 -11.42 13.37
CA SER A 178 -26.65 -12.43 14.33
C SER A 178 -26.00 -13.79 14.02
N THR A 179 -25.46 -14.43 15.05
CA THR A 179 -24.93 -15.80 14.96
C THR A 179 -26.02 -16.86 14.74
N ASN A 180 -27.29 -16.48 14.82
CA ASN A 180 -28.41 -17.38 14.52
C ASN A 180 -28.61 -17.60 13.02
N TYR A 181 -28.12 -16.69 12.18
CA TYR A 181 -28.21 -16.85 10.73
C TYR A 181 -27.44 -18.09 10.28
N GLU A 182 -28.09 -18.91 9.44
CA GLU A 182 -27.51 -20.16 8.97
C GLU A 182 -26.21 -19.94 8.19
N TRP A 183 -26.16 -18.92 7.34
CA TRP A 183 -24.97 -18.57 6.55
C TRP A 183 -23.80 -18.06 7.40
N VAL A 184 -24.05 -17.60 8.63
CA VAL A 184 -22.99 -17.18 9.57
C VAL A 184 -22.37 -18.38 10.28
N ARG A 185 -23.13 -19.46 10.46
CA ARG A 185 -22.71 -20.67 11.18
C ARG A 185 -21.98 -21.69 10.29
N ARG A 186 -22.11 -21.57 8.97
CA ARG A 186 -21.41 -22.40 7.98
C ARG A 186 -19.97 -21.95 7.82
#